data_AF-A0AAJ7EFS3-F1
#
_entry.id   AF-A0AAJ7EFS3-F1
#
_cell.length_a   1.000
_cell.length_b   1.000
_cell.length_c   1.000
_cell.angle_alpha   90.00
_cell.angle_beta   90.00
_cell.angle_gamma   90.00
#
_symmetry.space_group_name_H-M   'P 1'
#
loop_
_entity.id
_entity.type
_entity.pdbx_description
1 polymer ?
#
loop_
_entity_poly.entity_id
_entity_poly.type
_entity_poly.pdbx_seq_one_letter_code
_entity_poly.pdbx_strand_id
1 'polypeptide(L)'
;MNQKCSRAYFVMPHQEVIAHPEYTRFGIANSLAVVKLVRPIKSFYVLPICLPTLVERRVKRRNRAVFLIDYLNPVPIDLDGERMAKKTLKVFPHKDCIRHRRSTLGEGVSHELCTTGCGIRPGAPIISQDVDGIFQLIGLSAGSQPCRIHTMRSRLNDDPPLFIDVFPYVTWIMNVISASVVPRAFPGKLMLTEGGSSIGIRPGFLRQTNTQKFGWRGRMFVSGNYCYMRPKRQRRTAFFYLERFSVKAGPEAKVTVYIRISAGIQCTITCARLLIPNHKSTPIIDGVGSFNISVQLDTNWFPSRFFFTLGLNGKNTSADNLSKWWSQRNPKGMW
;
A
#
# COMPACT_ATOMS: atom_id res chain seq x y z
N MET A 1 -29.29 19.15 -22.58
CA MET A 1 -29.04 19.87 -21.32
C MET A 1 -27.63 19.53 -20.84
N ASN A 2 -26.74 20.50 -20.69
CA ASN A 2 -25.37 20.24 -20.21
C ASN A 2 -25.37 20.04 -18.69
N GLN A 3 -25.43 18.78 -18.23
CA GLN A 3 -25.12 18.46 -16.84
C GLN A 3 -23.63 18.74 -16.59
N LYS A 4 -23.33 19.92 -16.01
CA LYS A 4 -22.02 20.18 -15.43
C LYS A 4 -21.84 19.25 -14.23
N CYS A 5 -20.86 18.36 -14.29
CA CYS A 5 -20.46 17.54 -13.16
C CYS A 5 -20.14 18.44 -11.95
N SER A 6 -20.43 17.97 -10.74
CA SER A 6 -20.02 18.64 -9.50
C SER A 6 -18.49 18.80 -9.45
N ARG A 7 -18.02 19.93 -8.91
CA ARG A 7 -16.58 20.19 -8.72
C ARG A 7 -15.93 19.06 -7.92
N ALA A 8 -14.81 18.55 -8.41
CA ALA A 8 -14.08 17.41 -7.81
C ALA A 8 -13.15 17.81 -6.65
N TYR A 9 -13.35 19.01 -6.07
CA TYR A 9 -12.64 19.50 -4.89
C TYR A 9 -13.63 20.11 -3.90
N PHE A 10 -13.20 20.23 -2.65
CA PHE A 10 -13.91 20.91 -1.57
C PHE A 10 -12.88 21.73 -0.79
N VAL A 11 -13.30 22.89 -0.29
CA VAL A 11 -12.46 23.74 0.57
C VAL A 11 -12.73 23.36 2.02
N MET A 12 -11.68 23.14 2.80
CA MET A 12 -11.80 22.82 4.23
C MET A 12 -10.78 23.62 5.05
N PRO A 13 -11.22 24.35 6.09
CA PRO A 13 -10.29 25.00 7.01
C PRO A 13 -9.54 23.97 7.85
N HIS A 14 -8.31 24.31 8.23
CA HIS A 14 -7.53 23.58 9.21
C HIS A 14 -7.79 24.12 10.63
N GLN A 15 -7.71 23.24 11.62
CA GLN A 15 -7.76 23.59 13.04
C GLN A 15 -6.37 23.92 13.58
N GLU A 16 -5.35 23.17 13.16
CA GLU A 16 -4.02 23.20 13.75
C GLU A 16 -2.98 22.70 12.73
N VAL A 17 -1.76 23.24 12.78
CA VAL A 17 -0.61 22.78 11.99
C VAL A 17 0.51 22.39 12.95
N ILE A 18 0.77 21.10 13.07
CA ILE A 18 1.77 20.53 13.99
C ILE A 18 3.04 20.24 13.20
N ALA A 19 4.01 21.14 13.26
CA ALA A 19 5.34 20.94 12.68
C ALA A 19 6.14 19.88 13.46
N HIS A 20 7.13 19.24 12.80
CA HIS A 20 8.10 18.40 13.50
C HIS A 20 8.88 19.22 14.54
N PRO A 21 9.10 18.73 15.78
CA PRO A 21 9.74 19.51 16.84
C PRO A 21 11.18 19.92 16.50
N GLU A 22 11.89 19.09 15.74
CA GLU A 22 13.25 19.37 15.25
C GLU A 22 13.27 20.10 13.89
N TYR A 23 12.15 20.72 13.47
CA TYR A 23 12.10 21.51 12.23
C TYR A 23 12.93 22.79 12.35
N THR A 24 13.83 23.02 11.39
CA THR A 24 14.58 24.27 11.28
C THR A 24 14.12 25.08 10.08
N ARG A 25 13.90 26.40 10.26
CA ARG A 25 13.51 27.32 9.17
C ARG A 25 14.55 27.37 8.04
N PHE A 26 15.81 27.11 8.36
CA PHE A 26 16.91 27.01 7.42
C PHE A 26 17.28 25.54 7.23
N GLY A 27 17.31 25.09 5.98
CA GLY A 27 17.54 23.69 5.60
C GLY A 27 16.26 22.92 5.23
N ILE A 28 16.44 21.65 4.88
CA ILE A 28 15.36 20.72 4.49
C ILE A 28 15.13 19.64 5.56
N ALA A 29 16.00 19.60 6.57
CA ALA A 29 15.89 18.74 7.74
C ALA A 29 14.52 18.88 8.40
N ASN A 30 13.88 17.73 8.65
CA ASN A 30 12.64 17.65 9.42
C ASN A 30 11.50 18.55 8.88
N SER A 31 11.54 18.97 7.61
CA SER A 31 10.62 19.95 7.00
C SER A 31 9.24 19.36 6.66
N LEU A 32 8.59 18.78 7.67
CA LEU A 32 7.30 18.09 7.58
C LEU A 32 6.37 18.51 8.73
N ALA A 33 5.07 18.47 8.47
CA ALA A 33 4.04 18.83 9.43
C ALA A 33 2.79 17.95 9.25
N VAL A 34 2.01 17.80 10.32
CA VAL A 34 0.68 17.21 10.31
C VAL A 34 -0.35 18.32 10.41
N VAL A 35 -1.27 18.39 9.45
CA VAL A 35 -2.37 19.38 9.46
C VAL A 35 -3.63 18.70 9.99
N LYS A 36 -4.16 19.23 11.10
CA LYS A 36 -5.44 18.81 11.66
C LYS A 36 -6.56 19.61 11.00
N LEU A 37 -7.57 18.93 10.48
CA LEU A 37 -8.72 19.55 9.83
C LEU A 37 -9.82 19.85 10.86
N VAL A 38 -10.59 20.92 10.65
CA VAL A 38 -11.67 21.33 11.60
C VAL A 38 -12.76 20.26 11.72
N ARG A 39 -13.01 19.47 10.67
CA ARG A 39 -14.01 18.39 10.65
C ARG A 39 -13.49 17.17 9.88
N PRO A 40 -13.90 15.94 10.25
CA PRO A 40 -13.53 14.75 9.48
C PRO A 40 -14.21 14.75 8.11
N ILE A 41 -13.45 14.46 7.06
CA ILE A 41 -13.95 14.36 5.69
C ILE A 41 -14.60 12.99 5.47
N LYS A 42 -15.79 12.97 4.87
CA LYS A 42 -16.40 11.77 4.25
C LYS A 42 -16.70 12.09 2.79
N SER A 43 -16.00 11.46 1.87
CA SER A 43 -16.19 11.65 0.42
C SER A 43 -15.73 10.40 -0.33
N PHE A 44 -16.41 10.06 -1.42
CA PHE A 44 -16.01 8.98 -2.32
C PHE A 44 -14.75 9.31 -3.13
N TYR A 45 -14.40 10.59 -3.25
CA TYR A 45 -13.23 11.08 -3.98
C TYR A 45 -12.00 11.29 -3.09
N VAL A 46 -12.12 11.12 -1.76
CA VAL A 46 -11.05 11.38 -0.79
C VAL A 46 -10.74 10.11 -0.02
N LEU A 47 -9.58 9.53 -0.30
CA LEU A 47 -9.11 8.31 0.36
C LEU A 47 -7.74 8.57 1.01
N PRO A 48 -7.50 8.11 2.24
CA PRO A 48 -6.20 8.25 2.89
C PRO A 48 -5.16 7.36 2.22
N ILE A 49 -3.93 7.87 2.10
CA ILE A 49 -2.77 7.08 1.66
C ILE A 49 -2.16 6.31 2.84
N CYS A 50 -1.54 5.15 2.58
CA CYS A 50 -0.84 4.40 3.62
C CYS A 50 0.57 4.97 3.88
N LEU A 51 1.02 4.88 5.12
CA LEU A 51 2.41 5.17 5.49
C LEU A 51 3.38 4.08 5.00
N PRO A 52 4.65 4.40 4.75
CA PRO A 52 5.60 3.49 4.12
C PRO A 52 6.05 2.36 5.07
N THR A 53 6.13 1.14 4.53
CA THR A 53 6.60 -0.03 5.27
C THR A 53 8.09 -0.30 5.09
N LEU A 54 8.71 -0.98 6.08
CA LEU A 54 10.08 -1.51 5.96
C LEU A 54 10.28 -2.39 4.72
N VAL A 55 9.24 -3.13 4.33
CA VAL A 55 9.25 -4.02 3.16
C VAL A 55 9.40 -3.21 1.89
N GLU A 56 8.55 -2.19 1.69
CA GLU A 56 8.59 -1.39 0.47
C GLU A 56 9.83 -0.49 0.40
N ARG A 57 10.33 0.04 1.54
CA ARG A 57 11.63 0.76 1.58
C ARG A 57 12.79 -0.12 1.10
N ARG A 58 12.82 -1.41 1.51
CA ARG A 58 13.81 -2.40 1.02
C ARG A 58 13.64 -2.70 -0.47
N VAL A 59 12.41 -2.69 -0.99
CA VAL A 59 12.14 -2.83 -2.44
C VAL A 59 12.65 -1.62 -3.21
N LYS A 60 12.38 -0.38 -2.75
CA LYS A 60 12.78 0.85 -3.46
C LYS A 60 14.28 1.10 -3.52
N ARG A 61 15.05 0.61 -2.55
CA ARG A 61 16.52 0.56 -2.67
C ARG A 61 17.01 -0.21 -3.91
N ARG A 62 16.20 -1.14 -4.46
CA ARG A 62 16.51 -1.93 -5.66
C ARG A 62 15.75 -1.45 -6.89
N ASN A 63 14.43 -1.29 -6.79
CA ASN A 63 13.59 -0.77 -7.86
C ASN A 63 13.29 0.72 -7.60
N ARG A 64 14.11 1.58 -8.20
CA ARG A 64 14.07 3.04 -7.98
C ARG A 64 12.83 3.74 -8.57
N ALA A 65 11.93 3.05 -9.27
CA ALA A 65 10.74 3.69 -9.86
C ALA A 65 9.70 4.08 -8.79
N VAL A 66 9.26 5.34 -8.78
CA VAL A 66 8.17 5.90 -7.96
C VAL A 66 7.21 6.71 -8.84
N PHE A 67 5.99 6.96 -8.36
CA PHE A 67 5.04 7.85 -9.03
C PHE A 67 4.96 9.18 -8.28
N LEU A 68 5.12 10.28 -8.99
CA LEU A 68 4.73 11.61 -8.55
C LEU A 68 3.29 11.87 -9.00
N ILE A 69 2.47 12.40 -8.10
CA ILE A 69 1.17 13.00 -8.43
C ILE A 69 1.26 14.47 -8.01
N ASP A 70 1.22 15.37 -8.98
CA ASP A 70 1.23 16.83 -8.78
C ASP A 70 0.41 17.46 -9.91
N TYR A 71 0.04 18.74 -9.76
CA TYR A 71 -0.52 19.49 -10.88
C TYR A 71 0.59 19.84 -11.89
N LEU A 72 0.19 20.10 -13.13
CA LEU A 72 1.14 20.35 -14.23
C LEU A 72 1.93 21.65 -14.06
N ASN A 73 1.35 22.64 -13.38
CA ASN A 73 1.93 23.97 -13.20
C ASN A 73 2.69 24.05 -11.87
N PRO A 74 3.95 24.54 -11.86
CA PRO A 74 4.74 24.70 -10.64
C PRO A 74 4.31 25.92 -9.80
N VAL A 75 3.50 26.82 -10.37
CA VAL A 75 2.85 27.94 -9.68
C VAL A 75 1.37 27.61 -9.59
N PRO A 76 0.73 27.70 -8.39
CA PRO A 76 -0.71 27.53 -8.26
C PRO A 76 -1.50 28.53 -9.12
N ILE A 77 -2.48 28.02 -9.87
CA ILE A 77 -3.51 28.79 -10.59
C ILE A 77 -4.87 28.46 -9.95
N ASP A 78 -5.95 29.11 -10.39
CA ASP A 78 -7.32 28.78 -10.01
C ASP A 78 -7.62 27.27 -10.10
N LEU A 79 -8.23 26.74 -9.05
CA LEU A 79 -8.53 25.31 -8.87
C LEU A 79 -9.37 24.70 -10.00
N ASP A 80 -10.20 25.50 -10.67
CA ASP A 80 -11.02 25.07 -11.82
C ASP A 80 -10.20 24.87 -13.10
N GLY A 81 -9.03 25.49 -13.21
CA GLY A 81 -8.13 25.41 -14.38
C GLY A 81 -6.96 24.45 -14.22
N GLU A 82 -6.56 24.12 -12.99
CA GLU A 82 -5.42 23.23 -12.76
C GLU A 82 -5.70 21.78 -13.18
N ARG A 83 -4.71 21.13 -13.81
CA ARG A 83 -4.76 19.72 -14.21
C ARG A 83 -3.70 18.91 -13.47
N MET A 84 -4.13 17.83 -12.79
CA MET A 84 -3.23 16.84 -12.18
C MET A 84 -2.66 15.88 -13.21
N ALA A 85 -1.40 15.48 -13.02
CA ALA A 85 -0.73 14.49 -13.86
C ALA A 85 0.10 13.50 -13.03
N LYS A 86 0.06 12.23 -13.43
CA LYS A 86 0.93 11.17 -12.92
C LYS A 86 2.23 11.16 -13.72
N LYS A 87 3.37 11.34 -13.04
CA LYS A 87 4.72 11.23 -13.63
C LYS A 87 5.46 10.06 -12.98
N THR A 88 6.17 9.23 -13.76
CA THR A 88 7.00 8.14 -13.22
C THR A 88 8.45 8.61 -13.12
N LEU A 89 9.00 8.66 -11.90
CA LEU A 89 10.34 9.18 -11.62
C LEU A 89 11.24 8.07 -11.04
N LYS A 90 12.57 8.26 -11.12
CA LYS A 90 13.55 7.42 -10.43
C LYS A 90 13.95 8.12 -9.12
N VAL A 91 13.84 7.43 -7.98
CA VAL A 91 14.27 7.90 -6.66
C VAL A 91 15.69 7.43 -6.33
N PHE A 92 16.46 8.29 -5.69
CA PHE A 92 17.85 8.11 -5.30
C PHE A 92 17.98 8.32 -3.79
N PRO A 93 18.72 7.47 -3.06
CA PRO A 93 18.97 7.67 -1.64
C PRO A 93 19.91 8.87 -1.42
N HIS A 94 19.86 9.47 -0.22
CA HIS A 94 20.75 10.55 0.23
C HIS A 94 22.24 10.40 -0.19
N LYS A 95 22.83 9.19 -0.12
CA LYS A 95 24.22 8.96 -0.55
C LYS A 95 24.47 9.22 -2.04
N ASP A 96 23.49 8.93 -2.90
CA ASP A 96 23.57 9.21 -4.34
C ASP A 96 23.25 10.70 -4.62
N CYS A 97 22.42 11.33 -3.78
CA CYS A 97 22.14 12.76 -3.83
C CYS A 97 23.39 13.62 -3.62
N ILE A 98 24.08 13.42 -2.49
CA ILE A 98 25.27 14.22 -2.11
C ILE A 98 26.31 14.18 -3.22
N ARG A 99 26.57 12.98 -3.77
CA ARG A 99 27.56 12.78 -4.85
C ARG A 99 27.26 13.54 -6.14
N HIS A 100 25.99 13.88 -6.40
CA HIS A 100 25.58 14.62 -7.58
C HIS A 100 25.45 16.12 -7.35
N ARG A 101 25.25 16.56 -6.10
CA ARG A 101 25.00 17.95 -5.75
C ARG A 101 26.33 18.71 -5.61
N ARG A 102 26.47 19.84 -6.32
CA ARG A 102 27.65 20.73 -6.20
C ARG A 102 27.59 21.69 -5.01
N SER A 103 26.42 21.90 -4.42
CA SER A 103 26.20 22.89 -3.34
C SER A 103 26.35 22.28 -1.94
N THR A 104 27.16 22.91 -1.09
CA THR A 104 27.47 22.59 0.31
C THR A 104 26.33 22.90 1.30
N LEU A 105 25.08 22.99 0.82
CA LEU A 105 23.96 23.44 1.63
C LEU A 105 23.41 22.31 2.53
N GLY A 106 24.04 22.12 3.69
CA GLY A 106 23.54 21.30 4.80
C GLY A 106 24.08 19.87 4.86
N GLU A 107 25.32 19.68 5.33
CA GLU A 107 25.97 18.37 5.52
C GLU A 107 25.34 17.47 6.62
N GLY A 108 24.21 17.87 7.22
CA GLY A 108 23.61 17.19 8.39
C GLY A 108 22.38 16.31 8.12
N VAL A 109 21.79 16.31 6.93
CA VAL A 109 20.40 15.83 6.75
C VAL A 109 20.27 14.37 6.31
N SER A 110 20.38 13.44 7.25
CA SER A 110 20.41 11.98 6.99
C SER A 110 19.15 11.35 6.35
N HIS A 111 18.07 12.12 6.10
CA HIS A 111 16.74 11.62 5.74
C HIS A 111 16.17 12.21 4.43
N GLU A 112 17.05 12.58 3.50
CA GLU A 112 16.65 13.09 2.18
C GLU A 112 16.68 12.01 1.08
N LEU A 113 15.86 12.24 0.06
CA LEU A 113 15.76 11.50 -1.19
C LEU A 113 15.80 12.49 -2.36
N CYS A 114 16.33 12.06 -3.50
CA CYS A 114 16.30 12.87 -4.73
C CYS A 114 15.56 12.13 -5.83
N THR A 115 15.00 12.86 -6.79
CA THR A 115 14.41 12.25 -7.98
C THR A 115 14.92 12.84 -9.27
N THR A 116 14.89 12.07 -10.35
CA THR A 116 14.87 12.64 -11.72
C THR A 116 13.64 13.54 -11.87
N GLY A 117 13.78 14.75 -12.41
CA GLY A 117 12.66 15.65 -12.66
C GLY A 117 12.99 17.12 -12.37
N CYS A 118 11.97 17.96 -12.43
CA CYS A 118 12.01 19.41 -12.19
C CYS A 118 10.56 19.94 -12.11
N GLY A 119 10.36 21.16 -11.60
CA GLY A 119 9.05 21.81 -11.55
C GLY A 119 8.01 21.07 -10.68
N ILE A 120 8.48 20.45 -9.61
CA ILE A 120 7.67 19.80 -8.56
C ILE A 120 7.44 20.81 -7.44
N ARG A 121 6.19 21.01 -7.02
CA ARG A 121 5.86 21.95 -5.93
C ARG A 121 6.23 21.38 -4.55
N PRO A 122 6.43 22.24 -3.53
CA PRO A 122 6.57 21.81 -2.14
C PRO A 122 5.33 21.02 -1.67
N GLY A 123 5.52 20.04 -0.79
CA GLY A 123 4.46 19.17 -0.27
C GLY A 123 3.96 18.09 -1.23
N ALA A 124 4.31 18.13 -2.52
CA ALA A 124 3.86 17.14 -3.50
C ALA A 124 4.35 15.71 -3.13
N PRO A 125 3.47 14.69 -3.13
CA PRO A 125 3.82 13.34 -2.69
C PRO A 125 4.45 12.49 -3.80
N ILE A 126 5.56 11.80 -3.48
CA ILE A 126 5.98 10.61 -4.22
C ILE A 126 5.47 9.35 -3.55
N ILE A 127 4.82 8.51 -4.35
CA ILE A 127 4.11 7.32 -3.89
C ILE A 127 4.67 6.05 -4.56
N SER A 128 4.50 4.93 -3.88
CA SER A 128 4.68 3.60 -4.45
C SER A 128 3.37 2.83 -4.41
N GLN A 129 3.24 1.86 -5.32
CA GLN A 129 2.25 0.80 -5.23
C GLN A 129 2.93 -0.50 -4.74
N ASP A 130 2.40 -1.10 -3.69
CA ASP A 130 2.85 -2.39 -3.18
C ASP A 130 2.20 -3.57 -3.95
N VAL A 131 2.60 -4.81 -3.64
CA VAL A 131 2.09 -6.04 -4.27
C VAL A 131 0.59 -6.21 -4.13
N ASP A 132 0.06 -5.74 -3.01
CA ASP A 132 -1.33 -5.93 -2.61
C ASP A 132 -2.22 -4.76 -3.09
N GLY A 133 -1.75 -4.00 -4.09
CA GLY A 133 -2.46 -2.88 -4.74
C GLY A 133 -2.42 -1.56 -3.95
N ILE A 134 -2.07 -1.61 -2.67
CA ILE A 134 -2.04 -0.47 -1.74
C ILE A 134 -1.00 0.57 -2.16
N PHE A 135 -1.38 1.84 -2.14
CA PHE A 135 -0.46 2.97 -2.34
C PHE A 135 0.16 3.42 -1.00
N GLN A 136 1.48 3.50 -0.95
CA GLN A 136 2.28 3.94 0.19
C GLN A 136 3.00 5.26 -0.14
N LEU A 137 2.92 6.24 0.76
CA LEU A 137 3.65 7.51 0.68
C LEU A 137 5.14 7.25 0.94
N ILE A 138 6.01 7.52 -0.02
CA ILE A 138 7.47 7.30 0.13
C ILE A 138 8.16 8.58 0.61
N GLY A 139 7.74 9.73 0.09
CA GLY A 139 8.40 11.00 0.34
C GLY A 139 7.51 12.20 0.05
N LEU A 140 7.84 13.33 0.66
CA LEU A 140 7.20 14.63 0.42
C LEU A 140 8.22 15.60 -0.18
N SER A 141 7.83 16.31 -1.24
CA SER A 141 8.68 17.28 -1.92
C SER A 141 9.03 18.44 -0.99
N ALA A 142 10.32 18.77 -0.87
CA ALA A 142 10.78 20.01 -0.24
C ALA A 142 10.69 21.22 -1.21
N GLY A 143 10.26 20.99 -2.45
CA GLY A 143 10.32 21.94 -3.55
C GLY A 143 11.45 21.59 -4.54
N SER A 144 11.41 22.22 -5.71
CA SER A 144 12.44 22.06 -6.74
C SER A 144 12.52 23.27 -7.64
N GLN A 145 13.66 23.45 -8.32
CA GLN A 145 13.79 24.47 -9.36
C GLN A 145 12.83 24.21 -10.53
N PRO A 146 12.33 25.27 -11.21
CA PRO A 146 11.59 25.13 -12.45
C PRO A 146 12.43 24.42 -13.52
N CYS A 147 11.76 23.70 -14.42
CA CYS A 147 12.43 23.02 -15.53
C CYS A 147 13.11 24.03 -16.47
N ARG A 148 14.41 23.85 -16.72
CA ARG A 148 15.13 24.58 -17.78
C ARG A 148 14.91 23.85 -19.12
N ILE A 149 14.97 24.59 -20.23
CA ILE A 149 14.52 24.16 -21.57
C ILE A 149 15.21 22.87 -22.09
N HIS A 150 16.37 22.48 -21.53
CA HIS A 150 17.11 21.27 -21.92
C HIS A 150 17.38 20.24 -20.80
N THR A 151 16.70 20.31 -19.64
CA THR A 151 16.87 19.26 -18.60
C THR A 151 16.23 17.94 -19.02
N MET A 152 17.05 16.99 -19.51
CA MET A 152 16.60 15.68 -19.98
C MET A 152 15.87 14.89 -18.88
N ARG A 153 14.63 14.46 -19.17
CA ARG A 153 13.70 13.78 -18.25
C ARG A 153 14.17 12.43 -17.65
N SER A 154 15.38 11.96 -17.99
CA SER A 154 15.90 10.61 -17.65
C SER A 154 17.14 10.62 -16.73
N ARG A 155 17.91 11.71 -16.73
CA ARG A 155 19.16 11.88 -15.96
C ARG A 155 18.87 12.67 -14.68
N LEU A 156 19.71 12.49 -13.66
CA LEU A 156 19.67 13.36 -12.48
C LEU A 156 20.32 14.70 -12.87
N ASN A 157 19.62 15.81 -12.62
CA ASN A 157 20.13 17.16 -12.84
C ASN A 157 21.20 17.52 -11.78
N ASP A 158 22.01 18.54 -12.04
CA ASP A 158 23.03 19.04 -11.09
C ASP A 158 22.40 19.53 -9.77
N ASP A 159 21.23 20.18 -9.86
CA ASP A 159 20.33 20.47 -8.74
C ASP A 159 19.06 19.61 -8.87
N PRO A 160 19.01 18.39 -8.30
CA PRO A 160 17.84 17.53 -8.39
C PRO A 160 16.73 17.94 -7.41
N PRO A 161 15.45 17.71 -7.73
CA PRO A 161 14.34 17.81 -6.78
C PRO A 161 14.59 17.01 -5.50
N LEU A 162 14.41 17.67 -4.36
CA LEU A 162 14.65 17.11 -3.03
C LEU A 162 13.33 16.70 -2.36
N PHE A 163 13.37 15.55 -1.71
CA PHE A 163 12.25 14.92 -1.02
C PHE A 163 12.69 14.48 0.36
N ILE A 164 11.78 14.58 1.32
CA ILE A 164 11.96 14.07 2.68
C ILE A 164 11.53 12.60 2.65
N ASP A 165 12.40 11.67 3.08
CA ASP A 165 12.01 10.26 3.30
C ASP A 165 10.97 10.23 4.42
N VAL A 166 9.74 9.80 4.15
CA VAL A 166 8.69 9.74 5.19
C VAL A 166 8.95 8.61 6.19
N PHE A 167 9.71 7.58 5.81
CA PHE A 167 9.85 6.37 6.62
C PHE A 167 10.39 6.60 8.05
N PRO A 168 11.46 7.37 8.30
CA PRO A 168 11.96 7.62 9.66
C PRO A 168 10.91 8.27 10.57
N TYR A 169 10.02 9.10 10.01
CA TYR A 169 9.04 9.88 10.75
C TYR A 169 7.71 9.15 10.97
N VAL A 170 7.54 7.91 10.49
CA VAL A 170 6.29 7.15 10.65
C VAL A 170 5.88 7.02 12.12
N THR A 171 6.84 6.82 13.02
CA THR A 171 6.59 6.77 14.47
C THR A 171 6.08 8.11 15.01
N TRP A 172 6.73 9.23 14.64
CA TRP A 172 6.30 10.57 15.01
C TRP A 172 4.91 10.90 14.47
N ILE A 173 4.64 10.65 13.18
CA ILE A 173 3.32 10.86 12.55
C ILE A 173 2.24 10.08 13.31
N MET A 174 2.47 8.79 13.58
CA MET A 174 1.52 7.95 14.30
C MET A 174 1.30 8.41 15.75
N ASN A 175 2.34 8.89 16.44
CA ASN A 175 2.23 9.42 17.80
C ASN A 175 1.42 10.73 17.82
N VAL A 176 1.68 11.66 16.90
CA VAL A 176 0.92 12.91 16.76
C VAL A 176 -0.56 12.64 16.46
N ILE A 177 -0.84 11.75 15.50
CA ILE A 177 -2.22 11.37 15.16
C ILE A 177 -2.90 10.72 16.37
N SER A 178 -2.25 9.78 17.04
CA SER A 178 -2.83 9.08 18.20
C SER A 178 -3.12 10.04 19.36
N ALA A 179 -2.19 10.96 19.65
CA ALA A 179 -2.39 12.01 20.66
C ALA A 179 -3.54 12.98 20.31
N SER A 180 -3.79 13.21 19.01
CA SER A 180 -4.89 14.07 18.54
C SER A 180 -6.27 13.39 18.50
N VAL A 181 -6.32 12.06 18.47
CA VAL A 181 -7.54 11.25 18.31
C VAL A 181 -8.02 10.61 19.62
N VAL A 182 -7.11 10.36 20.57
CA VAL A 182 -7.42 9.69 21.84
C VAL A 182 -7.61 10.72 22.96
N PRO A 183 -8.81 10.83 23.58
CA PRO A 183 -8.92 11.50 24.87
C PRO A 183 -8.10 10.71 25.89
N ARG A 184 -7.18 11.38 26.59
CA ARG A 184 -6.14 10.76 27.45
C ARG A 184 -6.69 9.64 28.34
N ALA A 185 -6.34 8.39 28.03
CA ALA A 185 -6.62 7.24 28.88
C ALA A 185 -5.50 6.18 28.75
N PHE A 186 -4.85 5.91 29.88
CA PHE A 186 -3.89 4.83 30.18
C PHE A 186 -2.52 4.79 29.48
N PRO A 187 -1.41 4.89 30.25
CA PRO A 187 -0.09 4.44 29.84
C PRO A 187 0.10 2.94 30.15
N GLY A 188 0.93 2.25 29.37
CA GLY A 188 1.55 0.98 29.79
C GLY A 188 1.53 -0.17 28.78
N LYS A 189 2.72 -0.78 28.61
CA LYS A 189 2.99 -2.08 27.96
C LYS A 189 2.80 -2.16 26.44
N LEU A 190 3.86 -1.81 25.73
CA LEU A 190 4.23 -2.45 24.45
C LEU A 190 5.70 -2.87 24.55
N MET A 191 5.98 -4.17 24.57
CA MET A 191 7.34 -4.69 24.46
C MET A 191 7.73 -4.80 22.98
N LEU A 192 8.95 -4.36 22.67
CA LEU A 192 9.63 -4.68 21.43
C LEU A 192 10.44 -5.97 21.64
N THR A 193 10.13 -7.02 20.89
CA THR A 193 10.98 -8.22 20.83
C THR A 193 11.80 -8.20 19.55
N GLU A 194 13.11 -8.01 19.69
CA GLU A 194 14.05 -8.39 18.65
C GLU A 194 14.11 -9.92 18.51
N GLY A 195 14.38 -10.41 17.31
CA GLY A 195 14.43 -11.84 17.01
C GLY A 195 15.31 -12.09 15.79
N GLY A 196 16.52 -12.58 16.04
CA GLY A 196 17.52 -12.89 15.02
C GLY A 196 17.19 -14.12 14.16
N SER A 197 18.08 -14.41 13.22
CA SER A 197 17.93 -15.45 12.20
C SER A 197 18.19 -16.86 12.71
N SER A 198 17.44 -17.85 12.18
CA SER A 198 17.82 -19.26 12.20
C SER A 198 18.01 -19.84 10.79
N ILE A 199 19.10 -20.59 10.67
CA ILE A 199 19.63 -21.42 9.58
C ILE A 199 18.55 -22.28 8.87
N GLY A 200 18.80 -22.66 7.61
CA GLY A 200 17.89 -23.47 6.79
C GLY A 200 18.46 -24.84 6.37
N ILE A 201 17.61 -25.67 5.76
CA ILE A 201 17.96 -26.99 5.21
C ILE A 201 17.34 -27.15 3.80
N ARG A 202 18.00 -27.89 2.90
CA ARG A 202 17.45 -28.53 1.69
C ARG A 202 17.85 -30.00 1.72
N PRO A 203 16.96 -30.94 1.34
CA PRO A 203 16.89 -31.45 -0.05
C PRO A 203 15.44 -31.38 -0.59
N GLY A 204 15.07 -31.80 -1.80
CA GLY A 204 15.83 -32.39 -2.90
C GLY A 204 15.02 -33.51 -3.59
N PHE A 205 14.29 -33.16 -4.65
CA PHE A 205 13.72 -34.06 -5.68
C PHE A 205 12.83 -35.27 -5.29
N LEU A 206 11.50 -35.05 -5.34
CA LEU A 206 10.57 -35.79 -6.23
C LEU A 206 9.42 -34.82 -6.59
N ARG A 207 8.95 -34.82 -7.84
CA ARG A 207 7.96 -33.81 -8.33
C ARG A 207 6.51 -34.28 -8.12
N GLN A 208 6.12 -34.48 -6.86
CA GLN A 208 4.73 -34.73 -6.49
C GLN A 208 3.86 -33.46 -6.60
N THR A 209 2.55 -33.65 -6.72
CA THR A 209 1.55 -32.56 -6.62
C THR A 209 1.67 -31.87 -5.27
N ASN A 210 2.21 -30.65 -5.25
CA ASN A 210 2.43 -29.89 -4.02
C ASN A 210 1.14 -29.81 -3.21
N THR A 211 1.16 -30.31 -1.97
CA THR A 211 0.06 -30.15 -1.03
C THR A 211 -0.26 -28.67 -0.84
N GLN A 212 -1.55 -28.37 -0.65
CA GLN A 212 -2.02 -27.01 -0.42
C GLN A 212 -1.51 -26.54 0.94
N LYS A 213 -0.64 -25.51 0.94
CA LYS A 213 -0.19 -24.89 2.18
C LYS A 213 -1.24 -23.92 2.69
N PHE A 214 -1.68 -24.11 3.92
CA PHE A 214 -2.60 -23.25 4.65
C PHE A 214 -2.00 -22.88 6.03
N GLY A 215 -2.44 -21.77 6.60
CA GLY A 215 -2.04 -21.36 7.95
C GLY A 215 -2.00 -19.84 8.15
N TRP A 216 -1.71 -19.43 9.38
CA TRP A 216 -1.67 -18.02 9.79
C TRP A 216 -0.36 -17.33 9.43
N ARG A 217 -0.45 -16.09 8.95
CA ARG A 217 0.67 -15.20 8.71
C ARG A 217 0.34 -13.80 9.24
N GLY A 218 0.72 -13.54 10.49
CA GLY A 218 0.24 -12.37 11.23
C GLY A 218 -1.25 -12.52 11.57
N ARG A 219 -2.06 -11.48 11.33
CA ARG A 219 -3.52 -11.52 11.52
C ARG A 219 -4.31 -12.08 10.34
N MET A 220 -3.65 -12.55 9.28
CA MET A 220 -4.31 -13.12 8.11
C MET A 220 -4.14 -14.63 8.08
N PHE A 221 -5.23 -15.35 7.86
CA PHE A 221 -5.20 -16.73 7.41
C PHE A 221 -4.92 -16.76 5.91
N VAL A 222 -4.07 -17.68 5.48
CA VAL A 222 -3.47 -17.67 4.14
C VAL A 222 -3.50 -19.08 3.58
N SER A 223 -3.95 -19.24 2.33
CA SER A 223 -3.98 -20.51 1.63
C SER A 223 -3.42 -20.39 0.22
N GLY A 224 -2.53 -21.31 -0.16
CA GLY A 224 -1.93 -21.39 -1.49
C GLY A 224 -0.42 -21.18 -1.50
N ASN A 225 0.28 -22.02 -2.26
CA ASN A 225 1.74 -22.05 -2.34
C ASN A 225 2.37 -20.70 -2.75
N TYR A 226 1.70 -19.89 -3.57
CA TYR A 226 2.21 -18.56 -3.95
C TYR A 226 2.25 -17.57 -2.78
N CYS A 227 1.32 -17.66 -1.82
CA CYS A 227 1.28 -16.75 -0.67
C CYS A 227 2.50 -16.87 0.27
N TYR A 228 3.16 -18.03 0.25
CA TYR A 228 4.36 -18.32 1.03
C TYR A 228 5.67 -18.03 0.28
N MET A 229 5.60 -17.68 -1.02
CA MET A 229 6.80 -17.32 -1.80
C MET A 229 7.34 -15.93 -1.45
N ARG A 230 8.60 -15.66 -1.84
CA ARG A 230 9.23 -14.33 -1.72
C ARG A 230 8.42 -13.26 -2.49
N PRO A 231 8.35 -11.99 -2.02
CA PRO A 231 7.55 -10.93 -2.67
C PRO A 231 7.79 -10.76 -4.17
N LYS A 232 9.03 -10.90 -4.67
CA LYS A 232 9.35 -10.86 -6.12
C LYS A 232 8.60 -11.92 -6.95
N ARG A 233 8.24 -13.06 -6.36
CA ARG A 233 7.40 -14.10 -7.01
C ARG A 233 5.90 -13.84 -6.80
N GLN A 234 5.50 -13.22 -5.68
CA GLN A 234 4.11 -12.78 -5.47
C GLN A 234 3.73 -11.65 -6.45
N ARG A 235 4.64 -10.71 -6.75
CA ARG A 235 4.47 -9.66 -7.79
C ARG A 235 4.17 -10.21 -9.20
N ARG A 236 4.25 -11.53 -9.43
CA ARG A 236 3.91 -12.20 -10.71
C ARG A 236 2.48 -12.75 -10.75
N THR A 237 1.73 -12.73 -9.64
CA THR A 237 0.30 -13.04 -9.61
C THR A 237 -0.46 -11.72 -9.76
N ALA A 238 -1.49 -11.69 -10.60
CA ALA A 238 -2.40 -10.56 -10.66
C ALA A 238 -3.34 -10.62 -9.46
N PHE A 239 -3.42 -9.54 -8.69
CA PHE A 239 -4.50 -9.35 -7.73
C PHE A 239 -5.80 -9.05 -8.51
N PHE A 240 -6.91 -9.72 -8.21
CA PHE A 240 -8.16 -9.60 -8.99
C PHE A 240 -9.44 -9.40 -8.17
N TYR A 241 -9.45 -9.70 -6.88
CA TYR A 241 -10.64 -9.56 -6.04
C TYR A 241 -10.26 -9.26 -4.59
N LEU A 242 -10.83 -8.18 -4.03
CA LEU A 242 -10.72 -7.77 -2.62
C LEU A 242 -12.08 -7.27 -2.19
N GLU A 243 -12.66 -7.89 -1.17
CA GLU A 243 -13.90 -7.43 -0.59
C GLU A 243 -13.82 -7.38 0.94
N ARG A 244 -14.45 -6.36 1.52
CA ARG A 244 -14.46 -6.06 2.95
C ARG A 244 -15.88 -6.21 3.47
N PHE A 245 -16.14 -7.33 4.13
CA PHE A 245 -17.46 -7.67 4.63
C PHE A 245 -17.66 -7.09 6.03
N SER A 246 -18.88 -6.59 6.28
CA SER A 246 -19.33 -6.07 7.57
C SER A 246 -20.65 -6.74 7.91
N VAL A 247 -20.61 -7.75 8.78
CA VAL A 247 -21.81 -8.48 9.19
C VAL A 247 -22.29 -7.89 10.52
N LYS A 248 -23.58 -7.51 10.57
CA LYS A 248 -24.25 -7.03 11.78
C LYS A 248 -25.23 -8.11 12.23
N ALA A 249 -25.01 -8.66 13.43
CA ALA A 249 -25.93 -9.57 14.08
C ALA A 249 -26.66 -8.84 15.22
N GLY A 250 -27.96 -9.10 15.37
CA GLY A 250 -28.75 -8.62 16.50
C GLY A 250 -30.00 -9.48 16.60
N PRO A 251 -30.18 -10.33 17.64
CA PRO A 251 -29.29 -10.54 18.80
C PRO A 251 -27.92 -11.17 18.47
N GLU A 252 -27.07 -11.38 19.49
CA GLU A 252 -25.81 -12.10 19.34
C GLU A 252 -26.08 -13.55 18.87
N ALA A 253 -25.41 -13.96 17.80
CA ALA A 253 -25.66 -15.24 17.14
C ALA A 253 -24.36 -15.86 16.61
N LYS A 254 -24.38 -17.18 16.45
CA LYS A 254 -23.37 -17.91 15.67
C LYS A 254 -23.66 -17.71 14.20
N VAL A 255 -22.64 -17.31 13.43
CA VAL A 255 -22.75 -17.11 11.98
C VAL A 255 -21.73 -18.00 11.29
N THR A 256 -22.21 -18.93 10.45
CA THR A 256 -21.38 -19.64 9.48
C THR A 256 -21.45 -18.88 8.17
N VAL A 257 -20.31 -18.36 7.70
CA VAL A 257 -20.22 -17.70 6.40
C VAL A 257 -19.65 -18.69 5.39
N TYR A 258 -20.39 -18.89 4.29
CA TYR A 258 -19.96 -19.72 3.18
C TYR A 258 -19.91 -18.90 1.90
N ILE A 259 -18.72 -18.71 1.35
CA ILE A 259 -18.45 -17.91 0.15
C ILE A 259 -17.95 -18.84 -0.94
N ARG A 260 -18.62 -18.85 -2.10
CA ARG A 260 -18.10 -19.44 -3.35
C ARG A 260 -17.77 -18.31 -4.31
N ILE A 261 -16.56 -18.32 -4.87
CA ILE A 261 -16.14 -17.36 -5.90
C ILE A 261 -15.56 -18.15 -7.08
N SER A 262 -16.05 -17.84 -8.27
CA SER A 262 -15.53 -18.34 -9.54
C SER A 262 -14.61 -17.26 -10.15
N ALA A 263 -13.34 -17.58 -10.38
CA ALA A 263 -12.45 -16.72 -11.15
C ALA A 263 -12.74 -16.88 -12.66
N GLY A 264 -12.60 -15.78 -13.41
CA GLY A 264 -12.92 -15.75 -14.84
C GLY A 264 -12.12 -16.75 -15.69
N ILE A 265 -12.62 -17.00 -16.91
CA ILE A 265 -12.29 -18.11 -17.84
C ILE A 265 -10.79 -18.45 -17.99
N GLN A 266 -9.89 -17.48 -17.83
CA GLN A 266 -8.44 -17.63 -18.00
C GLN A 266 -7.64 -17.47 -16.70
N CYS A 267 -8.27 -17.36 -15.53
CA CYS A 267 -7.61 -17.05 -14.26
C CYS A 267 -7.64 -18.23 -13.27
N THR A 268 -6.47 -18.79 -12.96
CA THR A 268 -6.30 -19.73 -11.82
C THR A 268 -6.07 -18.96 -10.54
N ILE A 269 -6.79 -19.31 -9.48
CA ILE A 269 -6.58 -18.74 -8.14
C ILE A 269 -5.31 -19.36 -7.56
N THR A 270 -4.29 -18.56 -7.27
CA THR A 270 -2.97 -19.05 -6.84
C THR A 270 -2.66 -18.78 -5.37
N CYS A 271 -3.37 -17.82 -4.78
CA CYS A 271 -3.20 -17.38 -3.41
C CYS A 271 -4.49 -16.73 -2.92
N ALA A 272 -4.97 -17.19 -1.76
CA ALA A 272 -6.10 -16.62 -1.04
C ALA A 272 -5.65 -16.13 0.33
N ARG A 273 -6.15 -14.96 0.73
CA ARG A 273 -5.81 -14.29 1.99
C ARG A 273 -7.10 -13.82 2.67
N LEU A 274 -7.27 -14.21 3.92
CA LEU A 274 -8.48 -13.96 4.71
C LEU A 274 -8.08 -13.31 6.03
N LEU A 275 -8.40 -12.02 6.16
CA LEU A 275 -8.22 -11.26 7.40
C LEU A 275 -9.46 -11.46 8.27
N ILE A 276 -9.28 -11.99 9.47
CA ILE A 276 -10.34 -12.20 10.46
C ILE A 276 -9.91 -11.68 11.84
N PRO A 277 -10.85 -11.18 12.66
CA PRO A 277 -10.52 -10.45 13.90
C PRO A 277 -10.17 -11.39 15.06
N ASN A 278 -10.78 -12.57 15.13
CA ASN A 278 -10.62 -13.54 16.21
C ASN A 278 -9.92 -14.79 15.67
N HIS A 279 -8.67 -15.01 16.07
CA HIS A 279 -7.89 -16.22 15.70
C HIS A 279 -8.43 -17.54 16.33
N LYS A 280 -9.62 -17.49 16.97
CA LYS A 280 -10.24 -18.61 17.68
C LYS A 280 -10.99 -19.60 16.78
N SER A 281 -11.19 -19.29 15.50
CA SER A 281 -11.66 -20.25 14.50
C SER A 281 -10.69 -20.35 13.33
N THR A 282 -10.54 -21.57 12.81
CA THR A 282 -9.72 -21.90 11.65
C THR A 282 -10.62 -21.99 10.42
N PRO A 283 -10.59 -21.00 9.51
CA PRO A 283 -11.40 -21.06 8.28
C PRO A 283 -10.92 -22.17 7.35
N ILE A 284 -11.86 -22.81 6.68
CA ILE A 284 -11.58 -23.82 5.64
C ILE A 284 -11.57 -23.09 4.30
N ILE A 285 -10.49 -23.24 3.53
CA ILE A 285 -10.31 -22.59 2.22
C ILE A 285 -9.90 -23.65 1.21
N ASP A 286 -10.84 -24.06 0.38
CA ASP A 286 -10.66 -25.12 -0.63
C ASP A 286 -10.76 -24.58 -2.05
N GLY A 287 -10.08 -25.23 -2.99
CA GLY A 287 -10.03 -24.84 -4.41
C GLY A 287 -8.86 -23.92 -4.79
N VAL A 288 -7.85 -23.74 -3.92
CA VAL A 288 -6.68 -22.93 -4.28
C VAL A 288 -5.78 -23.70 -5.25
N GLY A 289 -5.67 -23.19 -6.48
CA GLY A 289 -5.10 -23.86 -7.64
C GLY A 289 -6.11 -24.01 -8.78
N SER A 290 -7.41 -23.89 -8.47
CA SER A 290 -8.53 -23.99 -9.40
C SER A 290 -9.08 -22.62 -9.80
N PHE A 291 -10.15 -22.62 -10.61
CA PHE A 291 -10.94 -21.42 -10.93
C PHE A 291 -11.90 -21.08 -9.78
N ASN A 292 -12.49 -22.09 -9.16
CA ASN A 292 -13.49 -21.93 -8.11
C ASN A 292 -12.82 -22.10 -6.75
N ILE A 293 -13.09 -21.17 -5.83
CA ILE A 293 -12.69 -21.23 -4.43
C ILE A 293 -13.92 -21.24 -3.53
N SER A 294 -13.89 -22.07 -2.49
CA SER A 294 -14.87 -22.04 -1.40
C SER A 294 -14.18 -21.69 -0.10
N VAL A 295 -14.71 -20.67 0.58
CA VAL A 295 -14.26 -20.21 1.90
C VAL A 295 -15.40 -20.44 2.88
N GLN A 296 -15.18 -21.32 3.86
CA GLN A 296 -16.08 -21.54 4.99
C GLN A 296 -15.45 -20.94 6.25
N LEU A 297 -16.28 -20.21 7.00
CA LEU A 297 -15.87 -19.44 8.16
C LEU A 297 -16.89 -19.62 9.28
N ASP A 298 -16.56 -20.50 10.22
CA ASP A 298 -17.38 -20.78 11.40
C ASP A 298 -16.99 -19.87 12.57
N THR A 299 -17.96 -19.56 13.42
CA THR A 299 -17.80 -18.58 14.48
C THR A 299 -18.43 -19.03 15.80
N ASN A 300 -17.69 -18.86 16.90
CA ASN A 300 -18.09 -19.43 18.20
C ASN A 300 -19.19 -18.61 18.89
N TRP A 301 -18.96 -17.30 19.06
CA TRP A 301 -19.91 -16.27 19.52
C TRP A 301 -19.32 -14.91 19.08
N PHE A 302 -20.13 -13.99 18.56
CA PHE A 302 -19.68 -12.66 18.13
C PHE A 302 -20.52 -11.52 18.72
N PRO A 303 -19.89 -10.39 19.10
CA PRO A 303 -20.61 -9.14 19.36
C PRO A 303 -21.34 -8.65 18.10
N SER A 304 -22.30 -7.75 18.29
CA SER A 304 -23.28 -7.28 17.29
C SER A 304 -22.76 -6.80 15.92
N ARG A 305 -21.46 -6.58 15.74
CA ARG A 305 -20.82 -6.26 14.44
C ARG A 305 -19.45 -6.94 14.33
N PHE A 306 -19.19 -7.57 13.18
CA PHE A 306 -17.85 -8.07 12.85
C PHE A 306 -17.44 -7.74 11.42
N PHE A 307 -16.12 -7.64 11.21
CA PHE A 307 -15.50 -7.30 9.93
C PHE A 307 -14.52 -8.39 9.52
N PHE A 308 -14.55 -8.79 8.26
CA PHE A 308 -13.52 -9.64 7.66
C PHE A 308 -13.21 -9.19 6.23
N THR A 309 -12.05 -9.57 5.71
CA THR A 309 -11.61 -9.16 4.37
C THR A 309 -11.05 -10.36 3.62
N LEU A 310 -11.56 -10.62 2.42
CA LEU A 310 -11.07 -11.67 1.53
C LEU A 310 -10.34 -11.05 0.34
N GLY A 311 -9.10 -11.46 0.10
CA GLY A 311 -8.26 -11.04 -1.03
C GLY A 311 -7.76 -12.25 -1.82
N LEU A 312 -7.96 -12.22 -3.13
CA LEU A 312 -7.57 -13.30 -4.05
C LEU A 312 -6.59 -12.80 -5.11
N ASN A 313 -5.52 -13.58 -5.31
CA ASN A 313 -4.54 -13.36 -6.37
C ASN A 313 -4.49 -14.58 -7.30
N GLY A 314 -4.54 -14.30 -8.60
CA GLY A 314 -4.56 -15.31 -9.65
C GLY A 314 -3.45 -15.16 -10.69
N LYS A 315 -3.47 -16.05 -11.67
CA LYS A 315 -2.59 -16.04 -12.84
C LYS A 315 -3.32 -16.56 -14.06
N ASN A 316 -2.89 -16.08 -15.23
CA ASN A 316 -3.28 -16.64 -16.52
C ASN A 316 -3.00 -18.14 -16.55
N THR A 317 -4.01 -18.92 -16.93
CA THR A 317 -3.93 -20.38 -17.08
C THR A 317 -3.02 -20.78 -18.23
N SER A 318 -2.10 -21.72 -17.98
CA SER A 318 -1.36 -22.40 -19.05
C SER A 318 -2.27 -23.31 -19.88
N ALA A 319 -1.94 -23.53 -21.15
CA ALA A 319 -2.70 -24.41 -22.04
C ALA A 319 -2.83 -25.85 -21.50
N ASP A 320 -1.76 -26.41 -20.92
CA ASP A 320 -1.75 -27.75 -20.29
C ASP A 320 -2.70 -27.87 -19.09
N ASN A 321 -2.93 -26.76 -18.38
CA ASN A 321 -3.95 -26.72 -17.34
C ASN A 321 -5.32 -26.66 -18.02
N LEU A 322 -5.51 -25.74 -18.97
CA LEU A 322 -6.78 -25.50 -19.66
C LEU A 322 -7.38 -26.79 -20.25
N SER A 323 -6.57 -27.64 -20.88
CA SER A 323 -6.98 -28.93 -21.45
C SER A 323 -7.41 -29.94 -20.38
N LYS A 324 -6.62 -30.09 -19.31
CA LYS A 324 -6.92 -31.00 -18.18
C LYS A 324 -8.23 -30.67 -17.47
N TRP A 325 -8.64 -29.40 -17.45
CA TRP A 325 -9.84 -28.93 -16.76
C TRP A 325 -11.09 -28.83 -17.65
N TRP A 326 -11.01 -29.16 -18.95
CA TRP A 326 -12.17 -29.04 -19.86
C TRP A 326 -13.36 -29.90 -19.41
N SER A 327 -13.11 -31.09 -18.86
CA SER A 327 -14.13 -31.99 -18.31
C SER A 327 -14.74 -31.52 -16.98
N GLN A 328 -14.11 -30.58 -16.28
CA GLN A 328 -14.62 -30.01 -15.02
C GLN A 328 -15.37 -28.68 -15.23
N ARG A 329 -15.42 -28.18 -16.47
CA ARG A 329 -16.34 -27.10 -16.85
C ARG A 329 -17.76 -27.67 -16.84
N ASN A 330 -18.44 -27.45 -15.73
CA ASN A 330 -19.79 -27.95 -15.50
C ASN A 330 -20.72 -27.46 -16.63
N PRO A 331 -21.31 -28.34 -17.47
CA PRO A 331 -22.10 -27.91 -18.64
C PRO A 331 -23.41 -27.21 -18.26
N LYS A 332 -23.82 -27.28 -16.98
CA LYS A 332 -24.95 -26.56 -16.41
C LYS A 332 -24.45 -25.26 -15.76
N GLY A 333 -24.28 -24.23 -16.58
CA GLY A 333 -23.63 -22.99 -16.19
C GLY A 333 -24.17 -22.35 -14.91
N MET A 334 -23.29 -22.18 -13.93
CA MET A 334 -23.40 -21.13 -12.91
C MET A 334 -22.24 -20.16 -13.17
N TRP A 335 -22.61 -18.95 -13.58
CA TRP A 335 -21.71 -17.86 -13.97
C TRP A 335 -21.26 -17.06 -12.75
#